data_AF-A0A3R7VYI5-F1
#
_entry.id   AF-A0A3R7VYI5-F1
#
_cell.length_a   1.000
_cell.length_b   1.000
_cell.length_c   1.000
_cell.angle_alpha   90.00
_cell.angle_beta   90.00
_cell.angle_gamma   90.00
#
_symmetry.space_group_name_H-M   'P 1'
#
loop_
_entity.id
_entity.type
_entity.pdbx_description
1 polymer ?
#
loop_
_entity_poly.entity_id
_entity_poly.type
_entity_poly.pdbx_seq_one_letter_code
_entity_poly.pdbx_strand_id
1 'polypeptide(L)'
;MTNEFPFEISPMFEGERVRKDDMYVELAGPKSKGFELVRSVDPDESINPVDDGKFTLIGPDIADMEEGGRYPLAMIYRISGELVEGDLESIVERRNHDFQNYIQGVMHLNQRYDIWLRISKEAVNKGLDTLEHIARATMMLFKSELPFIENIEAIYITDMAEVEKELDDAFAIYEARDERTRDLHDEDVDTFYGCTLCQSFAPTNVCVITPDRVALCGAINWFDGRAAAKVDPEGPQFPIEKGEVIDEFSGEYSGVNEKAKSLSSGEYERIKLHS
;
A
#
# COMPACT_ATOMS: atom_id res chain seq x y z
N MET A 1 22.99 6.00 -12.71
CA MET A 1 21.56 5.69 -12.97
C MET A 1 20.76 6.98 -12.89
N THR A 2 21.10 7.98 -13.71
CA THR A 2 20.70 9.39 -13.49
C THR A 2 19.82 9.98 -14.60
N ASN A 3 19.29 9.17 -15.52
CA ASN A 3 18.64 9.68 -16.75
C ASN A 3 17.25 9.08 -17.07
N GLU A 4 16.60 8.34 -16.17
CA GLU A 4 15.32 7.68 -16.49
C GLU A 4 14.08 8.47 -16.03
N PHE A 5 14.18 9.20 -14.92
CA PHE A 5 13.07 9.96 -14.34
C PHE A 5 13.48 11.41 -14.07
N PRO A 6 12.53 12.38 -14.11
CA PRO A 6 12.79 13.79 -13.83
C PRO A 6 12.86 14.11 -12.32
N PHE A 7 12.96 13.08 -11.47
CA PHE A 7 12.96 13.18 -10.02
C PHE A 7 13.93 12.19 -9.39
N GLU A 8 14.25 12.40 -8.13
CA GLU A 8 15.00 11.44 -7.31
C GLU A 8 14.05 10.42 -6.68
N ILE A 9 14.51 9.18 -6.55
CA ILE A 9 13.81 8.10 -5.86
C ILE A 9 14.65 7.68 -4.67
N SER A 10 14.12 7.78 -3.46
CA SER A 10 14.79 7.36 -2.24
C SER A 10 13.81 7.24 -1.06
N PRO A 11 14.01 6.26 -0.16
CA PRO A 11 13.28 6.20 1.11
C PRO A 11 13.39 7.47 1.96
N MET A 12 14.41 8.32 1.75
CA MET A 12 14.54 9.58 2.49
C MET A 12 13.39 10.57 2.23
N PHE A 13 12.68 10.43 1.10
CA PHE A 13 11.56 11.29 0.74
C PHE A 13 10.22 10.81 1.33
N GLU A 14 10.18 9.62 1.98
CA GLU A 14 8.93 9.03 2.46
C GLU A 14 8.13 9.94 3.40
N GLY A 15 8.84 10.74 4.20
CA GLY A 15 8.25 11.71 5.13
C GLY A 15 7.89 13.06 4.51
N GLU A 16 8.15 13.29 3.22
CA GLU A 16 7.88 14.55 2.53
C GLU A 16 6.38 14.88 2.54
N ARG A 17 6.05 16.15 2.75
CA ARG A 17 4.67 16.64 2.78
C ARG A 17 4.49 17.79 1.82
N VAL A 18 3.68 17.60 0.79
CA VAL A 18 3.30 18.66 -0.15
C VAL A 18 2.15 19.48 0.43
N ARG A 19 2.47 20.68 0.94
CA ARG A 19 1.48 21.62 1.47
C ARG A 19 0.73 22.29 0.33
N LYS A 20 -0.43 22.88 0.65
CA LYS A 20 -1.31 23.51 -0.34
C LYS A 20 -0.60 24.57 -1.19
N ASP A 21 0.27 25.36 -0.59
CA ASP A 21 0.96 26.46 -1.29
C ASP A 21 2.04 25.95 -2.26
N ASP A 22 2.60 24.77 -1.99
CA ASP A 22 3.65 24.11 -2.77
C ASP A 22 3.10 23.08 -3.77
N MET A 23 1.80 22.82 -3.74
CA MET A 23 1.12 21.82 -4.56
C MET A 23 0.89 22.35 -5.98
N TYR A 24 1.26 21.55 -6.98
CA TYR A 24 0.86 21.74 -8.36
C TYR A 24 -0.52 21.13 -8.63
N VAL A 25 -0.72 19.86 -8.27
CA VAL A 25 -2.01 19.19 -8.44
C VAL A 25 -2.36 18.32 -7.25
N GLU A 26 -3.66 18.28 -6.94
CA GLU A 26 -4.28 17.34 -6.00
C GLU A 26 -5.00 16.23 -6.77
N LEU A 27 -4.69 14.97 -6.47
CA LEU A 27 -5.30 13.81 -7.10
C LEU A 27 -6.07 13.03 -6.02
N ALA A 28 -7.32 12.67 -6.33
CA ALA A 28 -8.24 12.07 -5.37
C ALA A 28 -8.43 12.96 -4.10
N GLY A 29 -8.31 12.36 -2.92
CA GLY A 29 -8.43 13.05 -1.64
C GLY A 29 -9.86 13.47 -1.28
N PRO A 30 -10.05 14.18 -0.16
CA PRO A 30 -11.36 14.37 0.48
C PRO A 30 -12.36 15.22 -0.31
N LYS A 31 -11.95 15.75 -1.47
CA LYS A 31 -12.74 16.65 -2.32
C LYS A 31 -12.80 16.18 -3.77
N SER A 32 -12.33 14.95 -4.04
CA SER A 32 -12.45 14.26 -5.33
C SER A 32 -12.71 12.78 -5.06
N LYS A 33 -12.71 11.96 -6.09
CA LYS A 33 -12.79 10.51 -5.99
C LYS A 33 -11.46 9.88 -6.39
N GLY A 34 -11.14 8.76 -5.78
CA GLY A 34 -10.05 7.95 -6.25
C GLY A 34 -9.94 6.64 -5.51
N PHE A 35 -9.16 5.72 -6.07
CA PHE A 35 -8.85 4.46 -5.42
C PHE A 35 -7.52 3.90 -5.90
N GLU A 36 -6.94 3.00 -5.12
CA GLU A 36 -5.82 2.17 -5.55
C GLU A 36 -6.19 0.68 -5.45
N LEU A 37 -5.82 -0.09 -6.47
CA LEU A 37 -6.18 -1.50 -6.52
C LEU A 37 -5.06 -2.32 -7.13
N VAL A 38 -4.64 -3.37 -6.43
CA VAL A 38 -3.79 -4.42 -7.01
C VAL A 38 -4.64 -5.63 -7.36
N ARG A 39 -4.40 -6.21 -8.54
CA ARG A 39 -5.03 -7.44 -9.02
C ARG A 39 -3.99 -8.47 -9.43
N SER A 40 -4.07 -9.64 -8.82
CA SER A 40 -3.39 -10.83 -9.27
C SER A 40 -4.03 -11.33 -10.57
N VAL A 41 -3.18 -11.73 -11.50
CA VAL A 41 -3.53 -12.37 -12.75
C VAL A 41 -2.74 -13.66 -12.82
N ASP A 42 -3.42 -14.76 -13.13
CA ASP A 42 -2.78 -16.06 -13.31
C ASP A 42 -1.69 -15.95 -14.38
N PRO A 43 -0.45 -16.42 -14.13
CA PRO A 43 0.64 -16.33 -15.10
C PRO A 43 0.34 -17.10 -16.41
N ASP A 44 -0.55 -18.09 -16.37
CA ASP A 44 -0.99 -18.85 -17.55
C ASP A 44 -2.23 -18.24 -18.25
N GLU A 45 -2.69 -17.06 -17.83
CA GLU A 45 -3.81 -16.35 -18.46
C GLU A 45 -3.48 -15.98 -19.92
N SER A 46 -4.34 -16.39 -20.85
CA SER A 46 -4.11 -16.24 -22.30
C SER A 46 -5.00 -15.19 -22.97
N ILE A 47 -6.12 -14.83 -22.34
CA ILE A 47 -7.11 -13.90 -22.88
C ILE A 47 -6.71 -12.45 -22.60
N ASN A 48 -6.14 -12.20 -21.41
CA ASN A 48 -5.67 -10.88 -21.00
C ASN A 48 -4.45 -11.01 -20.08
N PRO A 49 -3.28 -11.44 -20.60
CA PRO A 49 -2.06 -11.51 -19.79
C PRO A 49 -1.62 -10.11 -19.32
N VAL A 50 -0.80 -10.09 -18.27
CA VAL A 50 -0.12 -8.86 -17.82
C VAL A 50 1.01 -8.53 -18.79
N ASP A 51 0.99 -7.34 -19.38
CA ASP A 51 2.05 -6.86 -20.28
C ASP A 51 3.13 -6.12 -19.48
N ASP A 52 4.27 -6.78 -19.22
CA ASP A 52 5.29 -6.27 -18.29
C ASP A 52 5.80 -4.87 -18.66
N GLY A 53 5.68 -3.94 -17.70
CA GLY A 53 6.10 -2.55 -17.81
C GLY A 53 5.17 -1.67 -18.63
N LYS A 54 3.98 -2.17 -19.01
CA LYS A 54 2.97 -1.37 -19.71
C LYS A 54 2.33 -0.35 -18.77
N PHE A 55 2.17 0.86 -19.30
CA PHE A 55 1.41 1.94 -18.68
C PHE A 55 0.24 2.32 -19.58
N THR A 56 -0.93 2.53 -19.00
CA THR A 56 -2.12 3.06 -19.67
C THR A 56 -2.68 4.22 -18.86
N LEU A 57 -2.96 5.35 -19.52
CA LEU A 57 -3.66 6.49 -18.92
C LEU A 57 -5.02 6.69 -19.58
N ILE A 58 -6.07 6.84 -18.78
CA ILE A 58 -7.42 7.17 -19.23
C ILE A 58 -7.84 8.50 -18.58
N GLY A 59 -7.77 9.59 -19.34
CA GLY A 59 -8.08 10.93 -18.87
C GLY A 59 -6.91 11.91 -19.10
N PRO A 60 -6.99 13.13 -18.54
CA PRO A 60 -5.93 14.13 -18.65
C PRO A 60 -4.66 13.71 -17.91
N ASP A 61 -3.50 14.06 -18.47
CA ASP A 61 -2.21 13.87 -17.79
C ASP A 61 -1.76 15.16 -17.08
N ILE A 62 -0.63 15.13 -16.35
CA ILE A 62 -0.10 16.28 -15.61
C ILE A 62 0.08 17.50 -16.51
N ALA A 63 0.57 17.32 -17.74
CA ALA A 63 0.74 18.41 -18.72
C ALA A 63 -0.58 19.11 -19.12
N ASP A 64 -1.72 18.43 -18.98
CA ASP A 64 -3.06 18.97 -19.28
C ASP A 64 -3.75 19.54 -18.02
N MET A 65 -3.14 19.37 -16.84
CA MET A 65 -3.71 19.80 -15.56
C MET A 65 -3.33 21.25 -15.24
N GLU A 66 -4.25 21.96 -14.58
CA GLU A 66 -4.01 23.33 -14.11
C GLU A 66 -3.32 23.33 -12.75
N GLU A 67 -2.38 24.27 -12.54
CA GLU A 67 -1.77 24.48 -11.23
C GLU A 67 -2.83 24.84 -10.17
N GLY A 68 -2.79 24.15 -9.03
CA GLY A 68 -3.78 24.21 -7.96
C GLY A 68 -5.05 23.39 -8.24
N GLY A 69 -5.13 22.72 -9.39
CA GLY A 69 -6.25 21.90 -9.81
C GLY A 69 -6.45 20.66 -8.95
N ARG A 70 -7.65 20.08 -9.06
CA ARG A 70 -8.03 18.83 -8.40
C ARG A 70 -8.67 17.89 -9.40
N TYR A 71 -8.16 16.67 -9.46
CA TYR A 71 -8.59 15.66 -10.42
C TYR A 71 -8.88 14.33 -9.70
N PRO A 72 -9.75 13.47 -10.25
CA PRO A 72 -9.91 12.12 -9.73
C PRO A 72 -8.68 11.28 -10.08
N LEU A 73 -8.47 10.18 -9.36
CA LEU A 73 -7.37 9.26 -9.65
C LEU A 73 -7.74 7.83 -9.26
N ALA A 74 -7.73 6.91 -10.22
CA ALA A 74 -7.57 5.49 -9.94
C ALA A 74 -6.15 5.05 -10.28
N MET A 75 -5.53 4.24 -9.42
CA MET A 75 -4.27 3.54 -9.70
C MET A 75 -4.54 2.04 -9.64
N ILE A 76 -4.55 1.38 -10.79
CA ILE A 76 -4.75 -0.07 -10.87
C ILE A 76 -3.44 -0.71 -11.30
N TYR A 77 -2.92 -1.63 -10.49
CA TYR A 77 -1.77 -2.46 -10.87
C TYR A 77 -2.23 -3.89 -11.08
N ARG A 78 -1.89 -4.46 -12.23
CA ARG A 78 -2.09 -5.89 -12.49
C ARG A 78 -0.73 -6.57 -12.39
N ILE A 79 -0.67 -7.63 -11.59
CA ILE A 79 0.57 -8.36 -11.28
C ILE A 79 0.41 -9.84 -11.61
N SER A 80 1.48 -10.48 -12.04
CA SER A 80 1.52 -11.93 -12.26
C SER A 80 2.90 -12.49 -11.90
N GLY A 81 2.93 -13.74 -11.46
CA GLY A 81 4.15 -14.50 -11.16
C GLY A 81 3.77 -15.83 -10.51
N GLU A 82 4.69 -16.79 -10.46
CA GLU A 82 4.41 -18.15 -9.95
C GLU A 82 3.92 -18.14 -8.48
N LEU A 83 4.40 -17.18 -7.69
CA LEU A 83 4.05 -17.02 -6.27
C LEU A 83 2.99 -15.94 -6.02
N VAL A 84 2.44 -15.33 -7.07
CA VAL A 84 1.41 -14.29 -6.95
C VAL A 84 0.03 -14.94 -6.74
N GLU A 85 -0.50 -14.79 -5.53
CA GLU A 85 -1.83 -15.26 -5.15
C GLU A 85 -2.74 -14.07 -4.77
N GLY A 86 -4.06 -14.27 -4.82
CA GLY A 86 -5.04 -13.24 -4.46
C GLY A 86 -4.89 -12.70 -3.04
N ASP A 87 -4.37 -13.52 -2.11
CA ASP A 87 -4.11 -13.14 -0.71
C ASP A 87 -2.94 -12.16 -0.56
N LEU A 88 -2.11 -11.98 -1.59
CA LEU A 88 -1.02 -11.01 -1.59
C LEU A 88 -1.45 -9.65 -2.13
N GLU A 89 -2.63 -9.53 -2.74
CA GLU A 89 -3.06 -8.29 -3.39
C GLU A 89 -3.05 -7.11 -2.40
N SER A 90 -3.63 -7.26 -1.20
CA SER A 90 -3.66 -6.19 -0.19
C SER A 90 -2.26 -5.79 0.30
N ILE A 91 -1.36 -6.76 0.40
CA ILE A 91 0.02 -6.53 0.85
C ILE A 91 0.79 -5.75 -0.20
N VAL A 92 0.70 -6.15 -1.47
CA VAL A 92 1.30 -5.44 -2.59
C VAL A 92 0.66 -4.06 -2.71
N GLU A 93 -0.66 -3.95 -2.61
CA GLU A 93 -1.40 -2.67 -2.66
C GLU A 93 -0.91 -1.71 -1.59
N ARG A 94 -0.66 -2.21 -0.37
CA ARG A 94 -0.11 -1.37 0.69
C ARG A 94 1.28 -0.83 0.39
N ARG A 95 2.11 -1.55 -0.37
CA ARG A 95 3.46 -1.08 -0.75
C ARG A 95 3.42 0.09 -1.73
N ASN A 96 2.30 0.31 -2.44
CA ASN A 96 2.11 1.49 -3.26
C ASN A 96 2.29 2.78 -2.44
N HIS A 97 1.79 2.81 -1.20
CA HIS A 97 1.97 3.95 -0.31
C HIS A 97 3.44 4.32 -0.14
N ASP A 98 4.33 3.36 0.10
CA ASP A 98 5.74 3.62 0.34
C ASP A 98 6.42 4.07 -0.97
N PHE A 99 6.17 3.33 -2.04
CA PHE A 99 6.82 3.57 -3.34
C PHE A 99 6.45 4.90 -3.97
N GLN A 100 5.20 5.35 -3.82
CA GLN A 100 4.79 6.68 -4.23
C GLN A 100 5.51 7.76 -3.40
N ASN A 101 5.64 7.58 -2.09
CA ASN A 101 6.32 8.55 -1.22
C ASN A 101 7.86 8.48 -1.32
N TYR A 102 8.44 7.48 -1.98
CA TYR A 102 9.88 7.47 -2.29
C TYR A 102 10.23 8.41 -3.45
N ILE A 103 9.25 8.89 -4.21
CA ILE A 103 9.44 9.82 -5.32
C ILE A 103 9.46 11.25 -4.78
N GLN A 104 10.58 11.96 -4.97
CA GLN A 104 10.73 13.34 -4.51
C GLN A 104 9.61 14.24 -5.07
N GLY A 105 8.94 15.00 -4.19
CA GLY A 105 7.87 15.91 -4.57
C GLY A 105 6.51 15.25 -4.84
N VAL A 106 6.37 13.94 -4.61
CA VAL A 106 5.10 13.22 -4.62
C VAL A 106 4.75 12.84 -3.18
N MET A 107 3.50 13.09 -2.79
CA MET A 107 2.95 12.69 -1.51
C MET A 107 1.74 11.81 -1.74
N HIS A 108 1.73 10.60 -1.17
CA HIS A 108 0.61 9.66 -1.18
C HIS A 108 0.13 9.38 0.24
N LEU A 109 -1.18 9.38 0.47
CA LEU A 109 -1.77 9.08 1.78
C LEU A 109 -2.95 8.13 1.68
N ASN A 110 -3.24 7.53 2.82
CA ASN A 110 -4.35 6.60 3.05
C ASN A 110 -4.17 5.30 2.24
N GLN A 111 -5.28 4.71 1.80
CA GLN A 111 -5.36 3.40 1.16
C GLN A 111 -6.71 3.21 0.45
N ARG A 112 -6.81 2.19 -0.41
CA ARG A 112 -8.03 1.79 -1.12
C ARG A 112 -8.74 2.99 -1.76
N TYR A 113 -10.02 3.21 -1.49
CA TYR A 113 -10.84 4.29 -2.05
C TYR A 113 -10.68 5.66 -1.35
N ASP A 114 -9.84 5.75 -0.32
CA ASP A 114 -9.61 6.98 0.45
C ASP A 114 -8.26 7.62 0.12
N ILE A 115 -7.58 7.15 -0.93
CA ILE A 115 -6.26 7.66 -1.32
C ILE A 115 -6.26 9.16 -1.56
N TRP A 116 -5.12 9.78 -1.27
CA TRP A 116 -4.91 11.19 -1.50
C TRP A 116 -3.48 11.43 -1.97
N LEU A 117 -3.34 11.90 -3.21
CA LEU A 117 -2.05 12.30 -3.76
C LEU A 117 -1.93 13.81 -3.94
N ARG A 118 -0.69 14.28 -3.80
CA ARG A 118 -0.26 15.60 -4.27
C ARG A 118 1.06 15.51 -4.98
N ILE A 119 1.20 16.32 -6.03
CA ILE A 119 2.45 16.53 -6.75
C ILE A 119 2.87 17.98 -6.52
N SER A 120 4.13 18.20 -6.17
CA SER A 120 4.67 19.53 -5.88
C SER A 120 4.97 20.33 -7.16
N LYS A 121 4.96 21.66 -7.04
CA LYS A 121 5.40 22.58 -8.11
C LYS A 121 6.87 22.35 -8.47
N GLU A 122 7.69 21.99 -7.48
CA GLU A 122 9.10 21.71 -7.70
C GLU A 122 9.30 20.49 -8.60
N ALA A 123 8.55 19.40 -8.37
CA ALA A 123 8.63 18.21 -9.20
C ALA A 123 8.27 18.51 -10.67
N VAL A 124 7.18 19.26 -10.90
CA VAL A 124 6.77 19.68 -12.26
C VAL A 124 7.83 20.58 -12.90
N ASN A 125 8.38 21.54 -12.16
CA ASN A 125 9.46 22.41 -12.64
C ASN A 125 10.75 21.65 -12.99
N LYS A 126 11.00 20.49 -12.37
CA LYS A 126 12.12 19.60 -12.70
C LYS A 126 11.85 18.70 -13.91
N GLY A 127 10.63 18.74 -14.47
CA GLY A 127 10.27 18.02 -15.68
C GLY A 127 9.29 16.86 -15.46
N LEU A 128 8.66 16.76 -14.28
CA LEU A 128 7.55 15.82 -14.08
C LEU A 128 6.29 16.34 -14.77
N ASP A 129 6.05 15.90 -16.00
CA ASP A 129 4.94 16.33 -16.87
C ASP A 129 3.97 15.19 -17.23
N THR A 130 4.25 13.96 -16.79
CA THR A 130 3.38 12.80 -17.01
C THR A 130 3.32 11.87 -15.80
N LEU A 131 2.14 11.31 -15.55
CA LEU A 131 1.90 10.22 -14.61
C LEU A 131 2.64 8.94 -14.99
N GLU A 132 3.03 8.77 -16.26
CA GLU A 132 3.80 7.61 -16.72
C GLU A 132 5.14 7.49 -15.99
N HIS A 133 5.82 8.61 -15.74
CA HIS A 133 7.08 8.61 -14.98
C HIS A 133 6.89 8.06 -13.58
N ILE A 134 5.80 8.47 -12.90
CA ILE A 134 5.44 7.96 -11.57
C ILE A 134 5.14 6.47 -11.65
N ALA A 135 4.24 6.06 -12.55
CA ALA A 135 3.83 4.66 -12.68
C ALA A 135 5.02 3.74 -12.98
N ARG A 136 5.93 4.14 -13.88
CA ARG A 136 7.14 3.38 -14.20
C ARG A 136 8.09 3.27 -13.01
N ALA A 137 8.31 4.36 -12.29
CA ALA A 137 9.12 4.35 -11.06
C ALA A 137 8.51 3.42 -10.00
N THR A 138 7.19 3.49 -9.80
CA THR A 138 6.48 2.61 -8.85
C THR A 138 6.55 1.15 -9.28
N MET A 139 6.32 0.82 -10.56
CA MET A 139 6.45 -0.55 -11.07
C MET A 139 7.88 -1.09 -10.92
N MET A 140 8.90 -0.26 -11.15
CA MET A 140 10.30 -0.62 -10.91
C MET A 140 10.53 -0.95 -9.42
N LEU A 141 10.02 -0.13 -8.51
CA LEU A 141 10.11 -0.37 -7.06
C LEU A 141 9.36 -1.64 -6.65
N PHE A 142 8.17 -1.89 -7.21
CA PHE A 142 7.43 -3.14 -7.00
C PHE A 142 8.29 -4.36 -7.33
N LYS A 143 8.88 -4.43 -8.53
CA LYS A 143 9.72 -5.57 -8.93
C LYS A 143 11.01 -5.68 -8.12
N SER A 144 11.59 -4.55 -7.71
CA SER A 144 12.82 -4.52 -6.92
C SER A 144 12.61 -5.05 -5.50
N GLU A 145 11.53 -4.63 -4.86
CA GLU A 145 11.27 -4.92 -3.45
C GLU A 145 10.41 -6.17 -3.24
N LEU A 146 9.62 -6.57 -4.25
CA LEU A 146 8.77 -7.75 -4.24
C LEU A 146 9.14 -8.65 -5.43
N PRO A 147 10.28 -9.36 -5.37
CA PRO A 147 10.86 -10.09 -6.52
C PRO A 147 10.02 -11.27 -6.99
N PHE A 148 8.96 -11.64 -6.25
CA PHE A 148 7.97 -12.63 -6.67
C PHE A 148 7.00 -12.08 -7.74
N ILE A 149 6.99 -10.77 -7.99
CA ILE A 149 6.24 -10.14 -9.09
C ILE A 149 7.08 -10.24 -10.37
N GLU A 150 6.68 -11.11 -11.29
CA GLU A 150 7.40 -11.34 -12.55
C GLU A 150 6.99 -10.32 -13.63
N ASN A 151 5.68 -10.11 -13.79
CA ASN A 151 5.13 -9.10 -14.69
C ASN A 151 4.23 -8.13 -13.92
N ILE A 152 4.31 -6.86 -14.29
CA ILE A 152 3.45 -5.81 -13.74
C ILE A 152 3.04 -4.82 -14.84
N GLU A 153 1.78 -4.41 -14.84
CA GLU A 153 1.32 -3.25 -15.62
C GLU A 153 0.52 -2.29 -14.74
N ALA A 154 0.50 -1.02 -15.13
CA ALA A 154 -0.22 0.04 -14.44
C ALA A 154 -1.26 0.70 -15.35
N ILE A 155 -2.46 0.86 -14.83
CA ILE A 155 -3.58 1.59 -15.46
C ILE A 155 -3.96 2.72 -14.53
N TYR A 156 -3.71 3.95 -14.96
CA TYR A 156 -4.12 5.14 -14.23
C TYR A 156 -5.33 5.76 -14.92
N ILE A 157 -6.27 6.26 -14.11
CA ILE A 157 -7.51 6.85 -14.61
C ILE A 157 -7.69 8.20 -13.92
N THR A 158 -7.75 9.26 -14.71
CA THR A 158 -7.96 10.64 -14.27
C THR A 158 -9.23 11.26 -14.87
N ASP A 159 -9.95 10.50 -15.70
CA ASP A 159 -11.32 10.82 -16.11
C ASP A 159 -12.31 10.47 -14.99
N MET A 160 -13.18 11.43 -14.63
CA MET A 160 -14.13 11.25 -13.53
C MET A 160 -15.15 10.14 -13.78
N ALA A 161 -15.69 10.05 -15.00
CA ALA A 161 -16.74 9.08 -15.30
C ALA A 161 -16.17 7.66 -15.28
N GLU A 162 -14.95 7.48 -15.79
CA GLU A 162 -14.28 6.18 -15.75
C GLU A 162 -13.86 5.79 -14.32
N VAL A 163 -13.35 6.75 -13.51
CA VAL A 163 -13.05 6.48 -12.10
C VAL A 163 -14.30 6.04 -11.35
N GLU A 164 -15.44 6.71 -11.56
CA GLU A 164 -16.70 6.33 -10.91
C GLU A 164 -17.18 4.93 -11.30
N LYS A 165 -17.00 4.56 -12.57
CA LYS A 165 -17.37 3.23 -13.07
C LYS A 165 -16.52 2.13 -12.43
N GLU A 166 -15.19 2.29 -12.41
CA GLU A 166 -14.28 1.28 -11.89
C GLU A 166 -14.30 1.21 -10.35
N LEU A 167 -14.69 2.29 -9.68
CA LEU A 167 -14.79 2.34 -8.22
C LEU A 167 -15.82 1.36 -7.66
N ASP A 168 -16.94 1.12 -8.37
CA ASP A 168 -17.94 0.14 -7.97
C ASP A 168 -17.36 -1.29 -7.95
N ASP A 169 -16.57 -1.64 -8.96
CA ASP A 169 -15.87 -2.93 -9.03
C ASP A 169 -14.78 -3.04 -7.94
N ALA A 170 -14.06 -1.94 -7.67
CA ALA A 170 -13.08 -1.88 -6.59
C ALA A 170 -13.73 -2.12 -5.22
N PHE A 171 -14.91 -1.52 -4.95
CA PHE A 171 -15.65 -1.76 -3.70
C PHE A 171 -16.02 -3.22 -3.50
N ALA A 172 -16.51 -3.90 -4.54
CA ALA A 172 -16.85 -5.32 -4.44
C ALA A 172 -15.63 -6.18 -4.06
N ILE A 173 -14.44 -5.81 -4.54
CA ILE A 173 -13.19 -6.52 -4.23
C ILE A 173 -12.77 -6.24 -2.78
N TYR A 174 -12.82 -4.97 -2.34
CA TYR A 174 -12.51 -4.62 -0.95
C TYR A 174 -13.45 -5.31 0.03
N GLU A 175 -14.75 -5.33 -0.26
CA GLU A 175 -15.74 -6.06 0.54
C GLU A 175 -15.41 -7.54 0.61
N ALA A 176 -15.10 -8.19 -0.52
CA ALA A 176 -14.73 -9.60 -0.54
C ALA A 176 -13.44 -9.90 0.26
N ARG A 177 -12.47 -8.97 0.29
CA ARG A 177 -11.27 -9.08 1.13
C ARG A 177 -11.61 -8.97 2.61
N ASP A 178 -12.48 -8.04 2.98
CA ASP A 178 -12.89 -7.81 4.37
C ASP A 178 -13.81 -8.94 4.91
N GLU A 179 -14.64 -9.53 4.05
CA GLU A 179 -15.51 -10.65 4.43
C GLU A 179 -14.75 -11.90 4.84
N ARG A 180 -13.57 -12.14 4.27
CA ARG A 180 -12.75 -13.31 4.62
C ARG A 180 -12.36 -13.34 6.09
N THR A 181 -12.17 -12.18 6.72
CA THR A 181 -11.80 -12.07 8.14
C THR A 181 -12.98 -12.04 9.09
N ARG A 182 -14.23 -11.97 8.60
CA ARG A 182 -15.40 -11.71 9.45
C ARG A 182 -15.71 -12.83 10.45
N ASP A 183 -15.44 -14.08 10.07
CA ASP A 183 -15.78 -15.26 10.86
C ASP A 183 -14.58 -15.86 11.62
N LEU A 184 -13.46 -15.12 11.70
CA LEU A 184 -12.26 -15.53 12.42
C LEU A 184 -12.05 -14.58 13.61
N HIS A 185 -11.94 -15.12 14.81
CA HIS A 185 -11.70 -14.35 16.03
C HIS A 185 -10.34 -14.63 16.65
N ASP A 186 -9.91 -13.77 17.55
CA ASP A 186 -8.63 -13.88 18.26
C ASP A 186 -8.51 -15.22 19.01
N GLU A 187 -9.61 -15.82 19.47
CA GLU A 187 -9.64 -17.12 20.14
C GLU A 187 -9.45 -18.32 19.20
N ASP A 188 -9.75 -18.14 17.91
CA ASP A 188 -9.68 -19.21 16.90
C ASP A 188 -8.25 -19.47 16.40
N VAL A 189 -7.31 -18.60 16.78
CA VAL A 189 -5.91 -18.64 16.31
C VAL A 189 -4.91 -18.69 17.47
N ASP A 190 -3.79 -19.37 17.22
CA ASP A 190 -2.61 -19.45 18.09
C ASP A 190 -1.50 -18.45 17.71
N THR A 191 -1.51 -18.01 16.45
CA THR A 191 -0.55 -17.05 15.88
C THR A 191 -1.25 -15.74 15.48
N PHE A 192 -0.68 -14.62 15.92
CA PHE A 192 -0.95 -13.29 15.38
C PHE A 192 0.15 -12.87 14.41
N TYR A 193 -0.02 -11.73 13.74
CA TYR A 193 1.01 -11.19 12.84
C TYR A 193 1.44 -9.81 13.27
N GLY A 194 2.74 -9.55 13.19
CA GLY A 194 3.30 -8.23 13.41
C GLY A 194 3.54 -7.49 12.10
N CYS A 195 3.67 -6.17 12.18
CA CYS A 195 4.12 -5.36 11.05
C CYS A 195 5.05 -4.24 11.51
N THR A 196 6.23 -4.13 10.89
CA THR A 196 7.26 -3.11 11.13
C THR A 196 7.46 -2.17 9.94
N LEU A 197 6.61 -2.24 8.91
CA LEU A 197 6.73 -1.46 7.67
C LEU A 197 6.87 0.05 7.93
N CYS A 198 6.13 0.58 8.92
CA CYS A 198 6.15 1.99 9.28
C CYS A 198 7.38 2.43 10.13
N GLN A 199 8.35 1.56 10.41
CA GLN A 199 9.53 1.91 11.20
C GLN A 199 10.50 2.86 10.47
N SER A 200 10.35 3.01 9.16
CA SER A 200 11.06 4.02 8.37
C SER A 200 10.84 5.45 8.90
N PHE A 201 9.61 5.78 9.32
CA PHE A 201 9.26 7.09 9.86
C PHE A 201 8.91 7.09 11.36
N ALA A 202 8.52 5.94 11.92
CA ALA A 202 8.25 5.76 13.34
C ALA A 202 9.07 4.59 13.91
N PRO A 203 10.37 4.79 14.23
CA PRO A 203 11.32 3.69 14.45
C PRO A 203 10.98 2.70 15.56
N THR A 204 10.16 3.09 16.54
CA THR A 204 9.73 2.22 17.64
C THR A 204 8.36 1.58 17.40
N ASN A 205 7.66 1.93 16.31
CA ASN A 205 6.31 1.45 16.04
C ASN A 205 6.32 -0.03 15.66
N VAL A 206 5.39 -0.79 16.24
CA VAL A 206 5.14 -2.19 15.93
C VAL A 206 3.64 -2.39 15.95
N CYS A 207 3.06 -2.76 14.80
CA CYS A 207 1.65 -3.17 14.75
C CYS A 207 1.53 -4.64 15.14
N VAL A 208 0.47 -4.97 15.88
CA VAL A 208 0.01 -6.34 16.13
C VAL A 208 -1.33 -6.47 15.44
N ILE A 209 -1.42 -7.43 14.54
CA ILE A 209 -2.54 -7.70 13.64
C ILE A 209 -3.15 -9.02 14.08
N THR A 210 -4.42 -8.97 14.44
CA THR A 210 -5.19 -10.12 14.90
C THR A 210 -6.46 -10.24 14.05
N PRO A 211 -7.17 -11.38 14.09
CA PRO A 211 -8.43 -11.50 13.38
C PRO A 211 -9.44 -10.39 13.74
N ASP A 212 -9.53 -10.01 15.01
CA ASP A 212 -10.44 -8.95 15.47
C ASP A 212 -9.83 -7.54 15.39
N ARG A 213 -8.56 -7.40 14.99
CA ARG A 213 -7.85 -6.12 14.92
C ARG A 213 -6.94 -6.01 13.70
N VAL A 214 -7.46 -5.36 12.66
CA VAL A 214 -6.69 -4.94 11.48
C VAL A 214 -5.53 -4.00 11.85
N ALA A 215 -4.49 -3.97 11.03
CA ALA A 215 -3.40 -3.00 11.17
C ALA A 215 -3.94 -1.55 11.21
N LEU A 216 -3.26 -0.66 11.92
CA LEU A 216 -3.71 0.74 12.10
C LEU A 216 -3.92 1.50 10.79
N CYS A 217 -3.19 1.16 9.73
CA CYS A 217 -3.37 1.76 8.41
C CYS A 217 -4.70 1.36 7.74
N GLY A 218 -5.39 0.32 8.24
CA GLY A 218 -6.61 -0.24 7.66
C GLY A 218 -6.39 -1.17 6.47
N ALA A 219 -5.15 -1.34 6.01
CA ALA A 219 -4.85 -2.02 4.74
C ALA A 219 -4.37 -3.48 4.87
N ILE A 220 -4.04 -3.94 6.08
CA ILE A 220 -3.47 -5.28 6.30
C ILE A 220 -4.28 -5.98 7.39
N ASN A 221 -4.99 -7.03 7.01
CA ASN A 221 -5.72 -7.91 7.92
C ASN A 221 -4.88 -9.15 8.31
N TRP A 222 -5.45 -10.04 9.12
CA TRP A 222 -4.73 -11.22 9.62
C TRP A 222 -4.29 -12.19 8.49
N PHE A 223 -5.14 -12.42 7.48
CA PHE A 223 -4.80 -13.28 6.35
C PHE A 223 -3.71 -12.68 5.47
N ASP A 224 -3.75 -11.36 5.26
CA ASP A 224 -2.72 -10.62 4.54
C ASP A 224 -1.36 -10.78 5.26
N GLY A 225 -1.33 -10.60 6.59
CA GLY A 225 -0.14 -10.77 7.41
C GLY A 225 0.43 -12.19 7.34
N ARG A 226 -0.44 -13.20 7.34
CA ARG A 226 -0.07 -14.61 7.14
C ARG A 226 0.55 -14.86 5.77
N ALA A 227 -0.08 -14.36 4.72
CA ALA A 227 0.40 -14.54 3.35
C ALA A 227 1.76 -13.86 3.16
N ALA A 228 1.91 -12.61 3.62
CA ALA A 228 3.16 -11.87 3.58
C ALA A 228 4.30 -12.61 4.30
N ALA A 229 4.09 -13.02 5.55
CA ALA A 229 5.12 -13.73 6.33
C ALA A 229 5.51 -15.09 5.74
N LYS A 230 4.62 -15.73 4.98
CA LYS A 230 4.89 -16.99 4.28
C LYS A 230 5.73 -16.76 3.01
N VAL A 231 5.43 -15.71 2.25
CA VAL A 231 6.09 -15.41 0.97
C VAL A 231 7.45 -14.75 1.19
N ASP A 232 7.56 -13.86 2.17
CA ASP A 232 8.79 -13.18 2.56
C ASP A 232 9.01 -13.27 4.08
N PRO A 233 9.62 -14.37 4.57
CA PRO A 233 9.85 -14.59 6.01
C PRO A 233 10.76 -13.57 6.69
N GLU A 234 11.61 -12.87 5.91
CA GLU A 234 12.51 -11.82 6.40
C GLU A 234 11.91 -10.42 6.18
N GLY A 235 10.68 -10.35 5.67
CA GLY A 235 9.96 -9.13 5.38
C GLY A 235 9.41 -8.41 6.63
N PRO A 236 8.70 -7.29 6.43
CA PRO A 236 8.20 -6.49 7.54
C PRO A 236 7.00 -7.12 8.26
N GLN A 237 6.36 -8.14 7.69
CA GLN A 237 5.33 -8.94 8.34
C GLN A 237 5.90 -10.26 8.84
N PHE A 238 5.62 -10.58 10.10
CA PHE A 238 6.21 -11.74 10.77
C PHE A 238 5.21 -12.38 11.75
N PRO A 239 5.31 -13.69 12.00
CA PRO A 239 4.43 -14.36 12.95
C PRO A 239 4.76 -13.97 14.41
N ILE A 240 3.72 -13.90 15.22
CA ILE A 240 3.76 -13.70 16.67
C ILE A 240 2.97 -14.83 17.30
N GLU A 241 3.66 -15.81 17.86
CA GLU A 241 3.04 -16.81 18.72
C GLU A 241 2.42 -16.11 19.95
N LYS A 242 1.15 -16.38 20.28
CA LYS A 242 0.47 -15.70 21.40
C LYS A 242 1.20 -15.93 22.72
N GLY A 243 1.66 -17.15 22.98
CA GLY A 243 2.26 -17.53 24.26
C GLY A 243 1.23 -17.61 25.38
N GLU A 244 1.62 -17.26 26.60
CA GLU A 244 0.73 -17.27 27.77
C GLU A 244 -0.25 -16.09 27.71
N VAL A 245 -1.52 -16.37 28.03
CA VAL A 245 -2.53 -15.33 28.21
C VAL A 245 -2.33 -14.67 29.58
N ILE A 246 -1.99 -13.38 29.58
CA ILE A 246 -1.75 -12.60 30.79
C ILE A 246 -3.06 -11.98 31.28
N ASP A 247 -3.88 -11.47 30.35
CA ASP A 247 -5.19 -10.88 30.64
C ASP A 247 -6.10 -11.03 29.42
N GLU A 248 -7.08 -11.94 29.51
CA GLU A 248 -8.08 -12.21 28.46
C GLU A 248 -8.90 -10.96 28.11
N PHE A 249 -9.28 -10.13 29.08
CA PHE A 249 -10.20 -9.01 28.82
C PHE A 249 -9.52 -7.89 28.03
N SER A 250 -8.27 -7.57 28.37
CA SER A 250 -7.52 -6.54 27.64
C SER A 250 -6.74 -7.08 26.44
N GLY A 251 -6.74 -8.40 26.23
CA GLY A 251 -5.99 -9.06 25.17
C GLY A 251 -4.48 -8.92 25.36
N GLU A 252 -3.98 -9.18 26.57
CA GLU A 252 -2.54 -9.13 26.88
C GLU A 252 -1.94 -10.54 26.81
N TYR A 253 -0.91 -10.71 25.97
CA TYR A 253 -0.30 -12.00 25.68
C TYR A 253 1.23 -11.89 25.82
N SER A 254 1.87 -12.93 26.38
CA SER A 254 3.31 -12.89 26.66
C SER A 254 4.16 -12.77 25.39
N GLY A 255 3.79 -13.47 24.31
CA GLY A 255 4.53 -13.43 23.04
C GLY A 255 4.38 -12.08 22.32
N VAL A 256 3.21 -11.44 22.45
CA VAL A 256 3.00 -10.07 21.96
C VAL A 256 3.89 -9.09 22.72
N ASN A 257 3.95 -9.18 24.05
CA ASN A 257 4.80 -8.32 24.87
C ASN A 257 6.29 -8.49 24.57
N GLU A 258 6.75 -9.73 24.35
CA GLU A 258 8.13 -10.03 23.95
C GLU A 258 8.48 -9.39 22.60
N LYS A 259 7.60 -9.55 21.60
CA LYS A 259 7.80 -8.96 20.27
C LYS A 259 7.77 -7.45 20.31
N ALA A 260 6.82 -6.84 21.03
CA ALA A 260 6.76 -5.40 21.25
C ALA A 260 8.10 -4.88 21.79
N LYS A 261 8.60 -5.46 22.88
CA LYS A 261 9.86 -5.04 23.50
C LYS A 261 11.06 -5.18 22.58
N SER A 262 11.16 -6.29 21.87
CA SER A 262 12.28 -6.56 20.97
C SER A 262 12.30 -5.61 19.77
N LEU A 263 11.16 -5.38 19.13
CA LEU A 263 11.05 -4.64 17.87
C LEU A 263 10.87 -3.13 18.06
N SER A 264 10.47 -2.68 19.25
CA SER A 264 10.38 -1.26 19.60
C SER A 264 11.67 -0.73 20.23
N SER A 265 12.78 -1.48 20.19
CA SER A 265 14.01 -1.16 20.92
C SER A 265 13.81 -0.93 22.43
N GLY A 266 12.85 -1.63 23.04
CA GLY A 266 12.53 -1.54 24.47
C GLY A 266 11.56 -0.43 24.86
N GLU A 267 11.10 0.41 23.93
CA GLU A 267 10.14 1.49 24.21
C GLU A 267 8.80 0.96 24.78
N TYR A 268 8.30 -0.15 24.25
CA TYR A 268 7.05 -0.77 24.67
C TYR A 268 7.33 -2.12 25.32
N GLU A 269 7.01 -2.27 26.60
CA GLU A 269 7.15 -3.56 27.29
C GLU A 269 5.88 -4.41 27.24
N ARG A 270 4.73 -3.79 26.96
CA ARG A 270 3.42 -4.43 27.00
C ARG A 270 2.48 -3.84 25.95
N ILE A 271 1.64 -4.67 25.36
CA ILE A 271 0.54 -4.26 24.48
C ILE A 271 -0.74 -4.93 24.96
N LYS A 272 -1.78 -4.11 25.17
CA LYS A 272 -3.16 -4.56 25.40
C LYS A 272 -3.95 -4.32 24.12
N LEU A 273 -4.53 -5.37 23.57
CA LEU A 273 -5.17 -5.32 22.26
C LEU A 273 -6.54 -4.63 22.27
N HIS A 274 -7.25 -4.63 23.40
CA HIS A 274 -8.66 -4.19 23.49
C HIS A 274 -8.91 -3.11 24.57
N SER A 275 -7.92 -2.27 24.88
CA SER A 275 -8.01 -1.22 25.92
C SER A 275 -8.05 0.20 25.39
#